data_AF-A0A1N7KEG1-F1
#
_entry.id   AF-A0A1N7KEG1-F1
#
_cell.length_a   1.000
_cell.length_b   1.000
_cell.length_c   1.000
_cell.angle_alpha   90.00
_cell.angle_beta   90.00
_cell.angle_gamma   90.00
#
_symmetry.space_group_name_H-M   'P 1'
#
loop_
_entity.id
_entity.type
_entity.pdbx_description
1 polymer ?
#
loop_
_entity_poly.entity_id
_entity_poly.type
_entity_poly.pdbx_seq_one_letter_code
_entity_poly.pdbx_strand_id
1 'polypeptide(L)' 'MEYTCDHCEHPTASIHPVTLYKTEGEQDELLCDECYAEWLESTKG' A
#
# COMPACT_ATOMS: atom_id res chain seq x y z
N MET A 1 -7.40 16.77 1.12
CA MET A 1 -5.96 16.45 1.19
C MET A 1 -5.77 15.29 0.23
N GLU A 2 -4.79 15.40 -0.66
CA GLU A 2 -4.43 14.31 -1.57
C GLU A 2 -3.19 13.64 -0.99
N TYR A 3 -3.18 12.32 -0.97
CA TYR A 3 -2.08 11.47 -0.54
C TYR A 3 -1.39 10.90 -1.77
N THR A 4 -0.13 10.50 -1.64
CA THR A 4 0.58 9.81 -2.72
C THR A 4 0.71 8.34 -2.35
N CYS A 5 0.36 7.45 -3.27
CA CYS A 5 0.59 6.01 -3.11
C CYS A 5 2.10 5.71 -3.21
N ASP A 6 2.67 5.01 -2.23
CA ASP A 6 4.09 4.62 -2.24
C ASP A 6 4.40 3.58 -3.33
N HIS A 7 3.39 2.83 -3.80
CA HIS A 7 3.60 1.77 -4.79
C HIS A 7 3.56 2.27 -6.24
N CYS A 8 2.57 3.12 -6.58
CA CYS A 8 2.38 3.61 -7.95
C CYS A 8 2.68 5.10 -8.12
N GLU A 9 3.03 5.80 -7.04
CA GLU A 9 3.36 7.24 -7.02
C GLU A 9 2.23 8.16 -7.51
N HIS A 10 1.01 7.63 -7.66
CA HIS A 10 -0.15 8.41 -8.08
C HIS A 10 -0.80 9.15 -6.89
N PRO A 11 -1.25 10.41 -7.09
CA PRO A 11 -2.05 11.13 -6.11
C PRO A 11 -3.45 10.52 -6.00
N THR A 12 -3.93 10.36 -4.78
CA THR A 12 -5.21 9.75 -4.44
C THR A 12 -5.88 10.47 -3.28
N ALA A 13 -7.21 10.55 -3.31
CA ALA A 13 -8.00 11.07 -2.18
C ALA A 13 -8.15 10.05 -1.04
N SER A 14 -7.92 8.77 -1.34
CA SER A 14 -8.10 7.63 -0.43
C SER A 14 -6.78 6.87 -0.31
N ILE A 15 -6.33 6.65 0.93
CA ILE A 15 -5.07 5.97 1.22
C ILE A 15 -5.24 4.96 2.34
N HIS A 16 -4.60 3.80 2.19
CA HIS A 16 -4.63 2.68 3.12
C HIS A 16 -3.21 2.38 3.61
N PRO A 17 -2.94 2.50 4.93
CA PRO A 17 -1.66 2.10 5.48
C PRO A 17 -1.58 0.57 5.58
N VAL A 18 -0.48 0.00 5.10
CA VAL A 18 -0.17 -1.43 5.21
C VAL A 18 1.21 -1.64 5.81
N THR A 19 1.39 -2.76 6.51
CA THR A 19 2.70 -3.19 7.02
C THR A 19 3.19 -4.35 6.16
N LEU A 20 4.27 -4.13 5.42
CA LEU A 20 4.96 -5.16 4.65
C LEU A 20 6.03 -5.82 5.50
N TYR A 21 5.94 -7.14 5.62
CA TYR A 21 6.99 -7.95 6.24
C TYR A 21 8.00 -8.37 5.17
N LYS A 22 9.12 -7.65 5.08
CA LYS A 22 10.24 -7.98 4.19
C LYS A 22 11.35 -8.67 4.99
N THR A 23 12.31 -9.28 4.30
CA THR A 23 13.45 -9.98 4.93
C THR A 23 14.28 -9.08 5.86
N GLU A 24 14.31 -7.77 5.56
CA GLU A 24 15.05 -6.76 6.33
C GLU A 24 14.24 -6.13 7.48
N GLY A 25 12.97 -6.52 7.66
CA GLY A 25 12.09 -6.02 8.72
C GLY A 25 10.69 -5.68 8.24
N GLU A 26 9.90 -5.11 9.15
CA GLU A 26 8.60 -4.51 8.83
C GLU A 26 8.78 -3.10 8.27
N GLN A 27 8.05 -2.79 7.19
CA GLN A 27 7.98 -1.44 6.61
C GLN A 27 6.52 -1.04 6.43
N ASP A 28 6.19 0.17 6.87
CA ASP A 28 4.88 0.79 6.66
C ASP A 28 4.85 1.45 5.27
N GLU A 29 3.87 1.08 4.44
CA GLU A 29 3.64 1.72 3.14
C GLU A 29 2.20 2.22 3.02
N LEU A 30 2.02 3.31 2.26
CA LEU A 30 0.71 3.89 1.97
C LEU A 30 0.26 3.49 0.56
N LEU A 31 -0.87 2.80 0.45
CA LEU A 31 -1.40 2.32 -0.82
C LEU A 31 -2.73 2.99 -1.18
N CYS A 32 -2.93 3.29 -2.46
CA CYS A 32 -4.26 3.66 -2.96
C CYS A 32 -5.21 2.44 -2.95
N ASP A 33 -6.50 2.67 -3.18
CA ASP A 33 -7.51 1.60 -3.21
C ASP A 33 -7.14 0.44 -4.17
N GLU A 34 -6.60 0.75 -5.35
CA GLU A 34 -6.21 -0.26 -6.35
C GLU A 34 -5.03 -1.10 -5.86
N CYS A 35 -3.92 -0.46 -5.47
CA CYS A 35 -2.73 -1.17 -4.99
C CYS A 35 -3.00 -1.92 -3.67
N TYR A 36 -3.87 -1.38 -2.81
CA TYR A 36 -4.29 -2.05 -1.59
C TYR A 36 -5.09 -3.33 -1.89
N ALA A 37 -5.98 -3.29 -2.90
CA ALA A 37 -6.73 -4.47 -3.32
C ALA A 37 -5.79 -5.56 -3.86
N GLU A 38 -4.83 -5.21 -4.72
CA GLU A 38 -3.82 -6.16 -5.23
C GLU A 38 -2.96 -6.75 -4.11
N TRP A 39 -2.58 -5.93 -3.14
CA TRP A 39 -1.86 -6.37 -1.96
C TRP A 39 -2.68 -7.35 -1.10
N LEU A 40 -3.97 -7.06 -0.89
CA LEU A 40 -4.89 -7.98 -0.19
C LEU A 40 -5.04 -9.33 -0.90
N GLU A 41 -5.03 -9.34 -2.23
CA GLU A 41 -5.04 -10.60 -3.00
C GLU A 41 -3.73 -11.35 -2.83
N SER A 42 -2.59 -10.65 -2.84
CA SER A 42 -1.26 -11.23 -2.65
C SER A 42 -1.06 -11.81 -1.24
N THR A 43 -1.73 -11.26 -0.22
CA THR A 43 -1.68 -11.76 1.17
C THR A 43 -2.61 -12.93 1.43
N LYS A 44 -3.55 -13.24 0.53
CA LYS A 44 -4.55 -14.30 0.74
C LYS A 44 -4.00 -15.73 0.63
N GLY A 45 -2.79 -15.94 0.09
CA GLY A 45 -2.15 -17.26 0.02
C GLY A 45 -2.70 -18.15 -1.09
#